data_AF-A0A966ULX9-F1
#
_entry.id   AF-A0A966ULX9-F1
#
_cell.length_a   1.000
_cell.length_b   1.000
_cell.length_c   1.000
_cell.angle_alpha   90.00
_cell.angle_beta   90.00
_cell.angle_gamma   90.00
#
_symmetry.space_group_name_H-M   'P 1'
#
loop_
_entity.id
_entity.type
_entity.pdbx_description
1 polymer ?
#
loop_
_entity_poly.entity_id
_entity_poly.type
_entity_poly.pdbx_seq_one_letter_code
_entity_poly.pdbx_strand_id
1 'polypeptide(L)'
;MLKAAVAFVVVISGCATTINESAPTTTVENPSVEDLTTLSTIATIDPRLESDELLAQMLQSVDALSGAMQKSDRKAAASHLDQITLINDVVRPKILQLSDQLAADFDRVVALAKSSVERNRPADADKALRFLPLIIDSLKNF
;
A
#
# COMPACT_ATOMS: atom_id res chain seq x y z
N MET A 1 -36.31 -37.33 -48.58
CA MET A 1 -35.14 -36.98 -49.41
C MET A 1 -34.51 -35.74 -48.77
N LEU A 2 -33.46 -35.90 -47.96
CA LEU A 2 -32.04 -36.01 -48.31
C LEU A 2 -31.37 -34.63 -48.48
N LYS A 3 -30.52 -34.30 -47.48
CA LYS A 3 -29.29 -33.45 -47.48
C LYS A 3 -29.43 -31.96 -47.81
N ALA A 4 -28.58 -31.03 -47.38
CA ALA A 4 -27.57 -30.86 -46.32
C ALA A 4 -26.89 -29.50 -46.64
N ALA A 5 -26.49 -28.69 -45.64
CA ALA A 5 -25.30 -27.80 -45.67
C ALA A 5 -25.31 -26.91 -44.40
N VAL A 6 -24.46 -27.17 -43.41
CA VAL A 6 -23.12 -26.58 -43.18
C VAL A 6 -23.20 -25.14 -42.68
N ALA A 7 -22.84 -24.92 -41.40
CA ALA A 7 -22.05 -23.77 -40.99
C ALA A 7 -21.46 -23.92 -39.58
N PHE A 8 -20.15 -23.65 -39.55
CA PHE A 8 -19.35 -23.01 -38.50
C PHE A 8 -18.82 -23.83 -37.31
N VAL A 9 -17.48 -23.85 -37.29
CA VAL A 9 -16.55 -24.39 -36.32
C VAL A 9 -16.41 -23.42 -35.13
N VAL A 10 -16.38 -23.95 -33.90
CA VAL A 10 -15.73 -23.26 -32.77
C VAL A 10 -14.68 -24.20 -32.18
N VAL A 11 -13.44 -23.75 -32.22
CA VAL A 11 -12.26 -24.40 -31.65
C VAL A 11 -12.24 -24.13 -30.14
N ILE A 12 -12.24 -25.18 -29.32
CA ILE A 12 -11.83 -25.07 -27.92
C ILE A 12 -10.40 -25.62 -27.80
N SER A 13 -9.42 -24.71 -27.77
CA SER A 13 -8.05 -25.03 -27.38
C SER A 13 -7.97 -24.94 -25.86
N GLY A 14 -8.05 -26.10 -25.20
CA GLY A 14 -7.72 -26.23 -23.79
C GLY A 14 -6.26 -26.64 -23.64
N CYS A 15 -5.38 -25.69 -23.33
CA CYS A 15 -4.05 -26.00 -22.83
C CYS A 15 -4.08 -25.94 -21.30
N ALA A 16 -4.28 -27.09 -20.68
CA ALA A 16 -3.96 -27.28 -19.27
C ALA A 16 -2.45 -27.10 -19.08
N THR A 17 -2.05 -26.14 -18.25
CA THR A 17 -0.65 -26.04 -17.81
C THR A 17 -0.54 -26.76 -16.48
N THR A 18 0.06 -27.96 -16.50
CA THR A 18 0.52 -28.63 -15.28
C THR A 18 1.92 -28.13 -14.99
N ILE A 19 2.10 -27.41 -13.88
CA ILE A 19 3.42 -27.16 -13.30
C ILE A 19 3.52 -28.05 -12.06
N ASN A 20 4.35 -29.09 -12.17
CA ASN A 20 4.79 -29.88 -11.03
C ASN A 20 6.31 -29.99 -11.11
N GLU A 21 7.01 -29.08 -10.43
CA GLU A 21 8.40 -29.29 -10.04
C GLU A 21 8.55 -28.92 -8.58
N SER A 22 8.83 -29.95 -7.79
CA SER A 22 9.27 -29.88 -6.41
C SER A 22 10.61 -29.18 -6.34
N ALA A 23 10.69 -28.06 -5.61
CA ALA A 23 11.97 -27.48 -5.23
C ALA A 23 12.48 -28.15 -3.92
N PRO A 24 13.78 -28.49 -3.84
CA PRO A 24 14.36 -29.12 -2.66
C PRO A 24 14.50 -28.14 -1.50
N THR A 25 14.13 -28.60 -0.31
CA THR A 25 14.41 -27.95 0.98
C THR A 25 15.92 -27.79 1.15
N THR A 26 16.40 -26.56 1.30
CA THR A 26 17.72 -26.28 1.88
C THR A 26 17.52 -25.35 3.06
N THR A 27 17.57 -25.96 4.25
CA THR A 27 17.78 -25.28 5.52
C THR A 27 19.24 -24.85 5.58
N VAL A 28 19.51 -23.55 5.56
CA VAL A 28 20.77 -22.96 6.06
C VAL A 28 20.43 -21.66 6.79
N GLU A 29 21.13 -21.46 7.89
CA GLU A 29 20.85 -20.60 9.03
C GLU A 29 20.89 -19.08 8.75
N ASN A 30 20.04 -18.34 9.46
CA ASN A 30 20.15 -16.90 9.71
C ASN A 30 21.20 -16.67 10.82
N PRO A 31 21.83 -15.49 11.03
CA PRO A 31 21.62 -14.21 10.38
C PRO A 31 22.92 -13.56 9.86
N SER A 32 22.83 -12.80 8.76
CA SER A 32 23.67 -11.60 8.62
C SER A 32 22.91 -10.59 7.77
N VAL A 33 22.52 -9.54 8.47
CA VAL A 33 22.13 -8.24 7.97
C VAL A 33 23.26 -7.73 7.08
N GLU A 34 22.93 -6.84 6.13
CA GLU A 34 23.82 -6.17 5.17
C GLU A 34 23.84 -6.81 3.78
N ASP A 35 22.91 -6.38 2.93
CA ASP A 35 23.23 -5.63 1.70
C ASP A 35 21.96 -5.43 0.85
N LEU A 36 21.20 -4.38 1.18
CA LEU A 36 20.22 -3.79 0.28
C LEU A 36 20.53 -2.31 0.19
N THR A 37 21.65 -2.02 -0.47
CA THR A 37 22.09 -0.68 -0.83
C THR A 37 21.22 -0.13 -1.97
N THR A 38 19.96 0.18 -1.70
CA THR A 38 19.22 1.22 -2.42
C THR A 38 18.98 2.35 -1.43
N LEU A 39 19.74 3.45 -1.58
CA LEU A 39 19.53 4.71 -0.87
C LEU A 39 18.10 5.24 -1.18
N SER A 40 17.09 4.70 -0.50
CA SER A 40 15.97 5.53 -0.09
C SER A 40 16.43 6.25 1.17
N THR A 41 16.26 7.57 1.19
CA THR A 41 16.50 8.36 2.40
C THR A 41 15.42 7.94 3.39
N ILE A 42 15.70 6.92 4.22
CA ILE A 42 14.78 6.46 5.25
C ILE A 42 14.59 7.63 6.21
N ALA A 43 13.45 8.29 6.11
CA ALA A 43 13.07 9.31 7.05
C ALA A 43 12.84 8.62 8.40
N THR A 44 13.71 8.90 9.36
CA THR A 44 13.68 8.20 10.66
C THR A 44 12.49 8.74 11.48
N ILE A 45 11.64 7.84 11.99
CA ILE A 45 10.60 8.19 12.97
C ILE A 45 11.29 8.57 14.28
N ASP A 46 10.93 9.72 14.86
CA ASP A 46 11.40 10.08 16.20
C ASP A 46 10.68 9.18 17.23
N PRO A 47 11.41 8.31 17.96
CA PRO A 47 10.82 7.37 18.90
C PRO A 47 10.22 8.03 20.15
N ARG A 48 10.42 9.35 20.34
CA ARG A 48 9.86 10.13 21.46
C ARG A 48 8.46 10.64 21.20
N LEU A 49 7.96 10.52 19.97
CA LEU A 49 6.65 11.04 19.60
C LEU A 49 5.53 10.17 20.14
N GLU A 50 4.53 10.84 20.69
CA GLU A 50 3.30 10.18 21.13
C GLU A 50 2.39 9.88 19.92
N SER A 51 1.39 9.01 20.12
CA SER A 51 0.50 8.56 19.04
C SER A 51 -0.20 9.70 18.30
N ASP A 52 -0.62 10.75 19.01
CA ASP A 52 -1.27 11.92 18.42
C ASP A 52 -0.32 12.73 17.53
N GLU A 53 0.94 12.85 17.94
CA GLU A 53 1.98 13.54 17.16
C GLU A 53 2.31 12.75 15.90
N LEU A 54 2.38 11.42 15.99
CA LEU A 54 2.54 10.54 14.82
C LEU A 54 1.35 10.63 13.87
N LEU A 55 0.11 10.69 14.37
CA LEU A 55 -1.08 10.90 13.54
C LEU A 55 -1.09 12.28 12.86
N ALA A 56 -0.62 13.32 13.56
CA ALA A 56 -0.43 14.64 12.96
C ALA A 56 0.63 14.62 11.84
N GLN A 57 1.75 13.91 12.05
CA GLN A 57 2.78 13.73 11.02
C GLN A 57 2.28 12.89 9.85
N MET A 58 1.42 11.89 10.09
CA MET A 58 0.77 11.11 9.04
C MET A 58 -0.05 12.03 8.15
N LEU A 59 -0.85 12.91 8.75
CA LEU A 59 -1.69 13.87 8.02
C LEU A 59 -0.85 14.84 7.19
N GLN A 60 0.22 15.41 7.76
CA GLN A 60 1.15 16.27 7.03
C GLN A 60 1.82 15.55 5.87
N SER A 61 2.18 14.27 6.05
CA SER A 61 2.83 13.48 5.00
C SER A 61 1.86 13.15 3.85
N VAL A 62 0.59 12.86 4.16
CA VAL A 62 -0.47 12.65 3.14
C VAL A 62 -0.79 13.95 2.39
N ASP A 63 -0.82 15.09 3.07
CA ASP A 63 -0.97 16.41 2.44
C ASP A 63 0.18 16.71 1.48
N ALA A 64 1.42 16.54 1.95
CA ALA A 64 2.62 16.72 1.14
C ALA A 64 2.65 15.76 -0.07
N LEU A 65 2.26 14.50 0.12
CA LEU A 65 2.09 13.53 -0.97
C LEU A 65 1.08 14.03 -2.00
N SER A 66 -0.11 14.48 -1.56
CA SER A 66 -1.14 15.02 -2.45
C SER A 66 -0.60 16.20 -3.27
N GLY A 67 0.12 17.12 -2.62
CA GLY A 67 0.76 18.25 -3.30
C GLY A 67 1.83 17.83 -4.32
N ALA A 68 2.68 16.87 -3.97
CA ALA A 68 3.72 16.34 -4.86
C ALA A 68 3.11 15.64 -6.08
N MET A 69 2.07 14.82 -5.86
CA MET A 69 1.34 14.14 -6.93
C MET A 69 0.68 15.11 -7.90
N GLN A 70 0.07 16.19 -7.40
CA GLN A 70 -0.51 17.24 -8.25
C GLN A 70 0.53 17.96 -9.11
N LYS A 71 1.74 18.17 -8.56
CA LYS A 71 2.87 18.78 -9.27
C LYS A 71 3.64 17.81 -10.16
N SER A 72 3.23 16.53 -10.21
CA SER A 72 3.96 15.45 -10.89
C SER A 72 5.41 15.27 -10.40
N ASP A 73 5.71 15.68 -9.17
CA ASP A 73 7.02 15.48 -8.55
C ASP A 73 7.11 14.05 -7.97
N ARG A 74 7.57 13.12 -8.80
CA ARG A 74 7.64 11.71 -8.44
C ARG A 74 8.64 11.41 -7.33
N LYS A 75 9.73 12.17 -7.25
CA LYS A 75 10.76 11.95 -6.24
C LYS A 75 10.23 12.36 -4.86
N ALA A 76 9.60 13.53 -4.78
CA ALA A 76 8.94 13.97 -3.55
C ALA A 76 7.79 13.02 -3.17
N ALA A 77 6.95 12.62 -4.12
CA ALA A 77 5.84 11.71 -3.87
C ALA A 77 6.31 10.36 -3.28
N ALA A 78 7.36 9.76 -3.84
CA ALA A 78 7.94 8.53 -3.29
C ALA A 78 8.47 8.73 -1.86
N SER A 79 9.20 9.83 -1.61
CA SER A 79 9.70 10.15 -0.27
C SER A 79 8.59 10.34 0.76
N HIS A 80 7.48 11.00 0.40
CA HIS A 80 6.34 11.15 1.28
C HIS A 80 5.60 9.83 1.52
N LEU A 81 5.54 8.94 0.52
CA LEU A 81 4.97 7.61 0.70
C LEU A 81 5.81 6.73 1.64
N ASP A 82 7.14 6.84 1.59
CA ASP A 82 8.03 6.15 2.53
C ASP A 82 7.75 6.61 3.97
N GLN A 83 7.63 7.93 4.20
CA GLN A 83 7.25 8.48 5.50
C GLN A 83 5.89 7.97 5.99
N ILE A 84 4.87 7.96 5.12
CA ILE A 84 3.53 7.42 5.41
C ILE A 84 3.62 5.95 5.84
N THR A 85 4.44 5.16 5.16
CA THR A 85 4.62 3.73 5.45
C THR A 85 5.28 3.53 6.82
N LEU A 86 6.33 4.29 7.13
CA LEU A 86 7.02 4.21 8.41
C LEU A 86 6.12 4.61 9.59
N ILE A 87 5.33 5.68 9.44
CA ILE A 87 4.36 6.07 10.47
C ILE A 87 3.29 4.99 10.65
N ASN A 88 2.77 4.44 9.54
CA ASN A 88 1.78 3.38 9.58
C ASN A 88 2.25 2.16 10.40
N ASP A 89 3.50 1.74 10.21
CA ASP A 89 4.04 0.56 10.90
C ASP A 89 4.06 0.72 12.43
N VAL A 90 4.16 1.95 12.93
CA VAL A 90 4.11 2.28 14.36
C VAL A 90 2.69 2.50 14.87
N VAL A 91 1.87 3.22 14.10
CA VAL A 91 0.54 3.67 14.53
C VAL A 91 -0.51 2.58 14.37
N ARG A 92 -0.47 1.79 13.29
CA ARG A 92 -1.49 0.78 12.98
C ARG A 92 -1.69 -0.25 14.11
N PRO A 93 -0.63 -0.83 14.73
CA PRO A 93 -0.81 -1.75 15.85
C PRO A 93 -1.52 -1.12 17.06
N LYS A 94 -1.35 0.18 17.28
CA LYS A 94 -2.03 0.91 18.37
C LYS A 94 -3.52 1.11 18.05
N ILE A 95 -3.84 1.50 16.81
CA ILE A 95 -5.23 1.61 16.35
C ILE A 95 -5.96 0.26 16.45
N LEU A 96 -5.29 -0.83 16.08
CA LEU A 96 -5.86 -2.19 16.12
C LEU A 96 -6.25 -2.62 17.55
N GLN A 97 -5.55 -2.14 18.57
CA GLN A 97 -5.91 -2.41 19.98
C GLN A 97 -7.20 -1.70 20.40
N LEU A 98 -7.57 -0.62 19.71
CA LEU A 98 -8.77 0.17 20.00
C LEU A 98 -9.97 -0.31 19.18
N SER A 99 -9.77 -0.56 17.89
CA SER A 99 -10.85 -0.95 16.97
C SER A 99 -10.34 -1.57 15.68
N ASP A 100 -10.80 -2.79 15.37
CA ASP A 100 -10.57 -3.46 14.08
C ASP A 100 -11.11 -2.63 12.90
N GLN A 101 -12.28 -2.00 13.08
CA GLN A 101 -12.90 -1.19 12.04
C GLN A 101 -12.07 0.05 11.73
N LEU A 102 -11.57 0.76 12.75
CA LEU A 102 -10.69 1.93 12.53
C LEU A 102 -9.34 1.53 11.93
N ALA A 103 -8.78 0.38 12.32
CA ALA A 103 -7.56 -0.14 11.70
C ALA A 103 -7.78 -0.42 10.21
N ALA A 104 -8.90 -1.03 9.83
CA ALA A 104 -9.25 -1.28 8.44
C ALA A 104 -9.50 0.02 7.65
N ASP A 105 -10.10 1.04 8.25
CA ASP A 105 -10.28 2.35 7.62
C ASP A 105 -8.95 3.07 7.42
N PHE A 106 -8.04 2.96 8.39
CA PHE A 106 -6.68 3.50 8.29
C PHE A 106 -5.89 2.80 7.18
N ASP A 107 -6.00 1.46 7.07
CA ASP A 107 -5.39 0.67 5.99
C ASP A 107 -5.86 1.12 4.61
N ARG A 108 -7.15 1.49 4.47
CA ARG A 108 -7.69 2.01 3.21
C ARG A 108 -7.06 3.35 2.83
N VAL A 109 -6.80 4.24 3.78
CA VAL A 109 -6.08 5.50 3.55
C VAL A 109 -4.67 5.23 3.06
N VAL A 110 -3.94 4.32 3.71
CA VAL A 110 -2.58 3.95 3.30
C VAL A 110 -2.57 3.32 1.91
N ALA A 111 -3.56 2.47 1.60
CA ALA A 111 -3.70 1.87 0.27
C ALA A 111 -3.98 2.92 -0.82
N LEU A 112 -4.78 3.94 -0.54
CA LEU A 112 -5.00 5.07 -1.44
C LEU A 112 -3.70 5.86 -1.68
N ALA A 113 -2.93 6.14 -0.63
CA ALA A 113 -1.63 6.80 -0.73
C ALA A 113 -0.67 5.99 -1.62
N LYS A 114 -0.54 4.67 -1.40
CA LYS A 114 0.27 3.77 -2.23
C LYS A 114 -0.18 3.77 -3.69
N SER A 115 -1.48 3.55 -3.93
CA SER A 115 -2.08 3.55 -5.28
C SER A 115 -1.82 4.86 -6.02
N SER A 116 -1.83 6.00 -5.32
CA SER A 116 -1.56 7.29 -5.94
C SER A 116 -0.19 7.35 -6.61
N VAL A 117 0.85 6.82 -5.95
CA VAL A 117 2.23 6.82 -6.45
C VAL A 117 2.41 5.72 -7.50
N GLU A 118 2.04 4.48 -7.16
CA GLU A 118 2.25 3.30 -8.01
C GLU A 118 1.55 3.43 -9.36
N ARG A 119 0.35 4.03 -9.36
CA ARG A 119 -0.49 4.15 -10.56
C ARG A 119 -0.48 5.56 -11.16
N ASN A 120 0.31 6.48 -10.59
CA ASN A 120 0.32 7.89 -10.97
C ASN A 120 -1.08 8.52 -10.98
N ARG A 121 -1.84 8.34 -9.89
CA ARG A 121 -3.23 8.80 -9.72
C ARG A 121 -3.33 9.84 -8.60
N PRO A 122 -3.13 11.14 -8.87
CA PRO A 122 -3.21 12.19 -7.86
C PRO A 122 -4.53 12.23 -7.08
N ALA A 123 -5.64 11.84 -7.72
CA ALA A 123 -6.95 11.78 -7.08
C ALA A 123 -7.03 10.76 -5.93
N ASP A 124 -6.19 9.72 -5.91
CA ASP A 124 -6.17 8.78 -4.78
C ASP A 124 -5.49 9.42 -3.56
N ALA A 125 -4.43 10.22 -3.75
CA ALA A 125 -3.79 10.97 -2.67
C ALA A 125 -4.74 12.04 -2.09
N ASP A 126 -5.47 12.76 -2.95
CA ASP A 126 -6.49 13.72 -2.51
C ASP A 126 -7.60 13.03 -1.68
N LYS A 127 -8.03 11.83 -2.07
CA LYS A 127 -8.99 11.05 -1.26
C LYS A 127 -8.40 10.63 0.08
N ALA A 128 -7.16 10.16 0.09
CA ALA A 128 -6.47 9.81 1.34
C ALA A 128 -6.45 11.01 2.30
N LEU A 129 -6.12 12.20 1.79
CA LEU A 129 -6.09 13.45 2.56
C LEU A 129 -7.46 13.83 3.14
N ARG A 130 -8.55 13.56 2.43
CA ARG A 130 -9.92 13.83 2.91
C ARG A 130 -10.40 12.83 3.95
N PHE A 131 -9.98 11.57 3.87
CA PHE A 131 -10.44 10.51 4.77
C PHE A 131 -9.66 10.43 6.08
N LEU A 132 -8.34 10.70 6.04
CA LEU A 132 -7.51 10.58 7.23
C LEU A 132 -7.97 11.43 8.42
N PRO A 133 -8.38 12.71 8.27
CA PRO A 133 -8.89 13.50 9.39
C PRO A 133 -10.13 12.88 10.05
N LEU A 134 -11.01 12.23 9.28
CA LEU A 134 -12.22 11.60 9.81
C LEU A 134 -11.87 10.41 10.73
N ILE A 135 -10.82 9.67 10.38
CA ILE A 135 -10.32 8.56 11.19
C ILE A 135 -9.65 9.10 12.46
N ILE A 136 -8.82 10.14 12.33
CA ILE A 136 -8.17 10.81 13.46
C ILE A 136 -9.22 11.36 14.45
N ASP A 137 -10.27 11.99 13.95
CA ASP A 137 -11.36 12.49 14.80
C ASP A 137 -12.15 11.36 15.46
N SER A 138 -12.31 10.22 14.78
CA SER A 138 -12.98 9.04 15.35
C SER A 138 -12.16 8.42 16.49
N LEU A 139 -10.82 8.40 16.36
CA LEU A 139 -9.90 7.88 17.38
C LEU A 139 -9.94 8.66 18.70
N LYS A 140 -10.26 9.98 18.67
CA LYS A 140 -10.39 10.82 19.87
C LYS A 140 -11.55 10.42 20.80
N ASN A 141 -12.42 9.51 20.35
CA ASN A 141 -13.56 9.03 21.13
C ASN A 141 -13.28 7.73 21.90
N PHE A 142 -12.02 7.27 21.93
CA PHE A 142 -11.55 6.14 22.72
C PHE A 142 -10.67 6.64 23.87
#